data_AF-A0AAT9PCB1-F1
#
_entry.id   AF-A0AAT9PCB1-F1
#
_cell.length_a   1.000
_cell.length_b   1.000
_cell.length_c   1.000
_cell.angle_alpha   90.00
_cell.angle_beta   90.00
_cell.angle_gamma   90.00
#
_symmetry.space_group_name_H-M   'P 1'
#
loop_
_entity.id
_entity.type
_entity.pdbx_description
1 polymer ?
#
loop_
_entity_poly.entity_id
_entity_poly.type
_entity_poly.pdbx_seq_one_letter_code
_entity_poly.pdbx_strand_id
1 'polypeptide(L)'
;MATKTKAYNKSLLLAAVAKSKLLSPEAADIEELGGVIYARRMSVGEREEYFEAMKKVEGTGNAEAFVRAAVDENGEALFDDSDEDLEIVKSLPPSITQAVLAKFNEINHLVRLSPKQDEEDIKKNS
;
A
#
# COMPACT_ATOMS: atom_id res chain seq x y z
N MET A 1 -12.68 23.58 -28.09
CA MET A 1 -13.67 23.77 -27.00
C MET A 1 -12.91 23.91 -25.70
N ALA A 2 -13.09 25.00 -24.96
CA ALA A 2 -12.40 25.19 -23.67
C ALA A 2 -13.14 24.41 -22.58
N THR A 3 -12.51 23.40 -22.00
CA THR A 3 -12.99 22.70 -20.81
C THR A 3 -13.01 23.72 -19.67
N LYS A 4 -14.19 24.20 -19.27
CA LYS A 4 -14.32 25.04 -18.07
C LYS A 4 -13.89 24.21 -16.86
N THR A 5 -12.76 24.56 -16.25
CA THR A 5 -12.33 23.99 -14.98
C THR A 5 -13.41 24.26 -13.93
N LYS A 6 -14.08 23.21 -13.45
CA LYS A 6 -15.00 23.33 -12.31
C LYS A 6 -14.16 23.56 -11.06
N ALA A 7 -14.33 24.72 -10.42
CA ALA A 7 -13.84 24.91 -9.07
C ALA A 7 -14.63 23.99 -8.13
N TYR A 8 -13.92 23.16 -7.37
CA TYR A 8 -14.53 22.31 -6.35
C TYR A 8 -14.83 23.12 -5.08
N ASN A 9 -16.03 22.97 -4.53
CA ASN A 9 -16.29 23.26 -3.11
C ASN A 9 -16.20 21.97 -2.29
N LYS A 10 -16.24 22.06 -0.96
CA LYS A 10 -16.11 20.90 -0.06
C LYS A 10 -17.06 19.75 -0.43
N SER A 11 -18.35 20.03 -0.63
CA SER A 11 -19.35 19.00 -0.95
C SER A 11 -19.08 18.33 -2.29
N LEU A 12 -18.75 19.12 -3.32
CA LEU A 12 -18.43 18.60 -4.65
C LEU A 12 -17.14 17.77 -4.64
N LEU A 13 -16.14 18.15 -3.85
CA LEU A 13 -14.91 17.38 -3.71
C LEU A 13 -15.19 16.04 -3.04
N LEU A 14 -15.89 16.03 -1.90
CA LEU A 14 -16.22 14.79 -1.18
C LEU A 14 -17.08 13.86 -2.02
N ALA A 15 -18.09 14.39 -2.72
CA ALA A 15 -18.93 13.60 -3.61
C ALA A 15 -18.14 13.03 -4.80
N ALA A 16 -17.16 13.77 -5.33
CA ALA A 16 -16.29 13.28 -6.40
C ALA A 16 -15.37 12.15 -5.89
N VAL A 17 -14.76 12.31 -4.71
CA VAL A 17 -13.92 11.27 -4.09
C VAL A 17 -14.74 10.01 -3.80
N ALA A 18 -15.92 10.13 -3.19
CA ALA A 18 -16.77 8.99 -2.85
C ALA A 18 -17.26 8.19 -4.08
N LYS A 19 -17.37 8.85 -5.25
CA LYS A 19 -17.73 8.20 -6.52
C LYS A 19 -16.53 7.73 -7.33
N SER A 20 -15.33 8.14 -6.92
CA SER A 20 -14.10 7.81 -7.62
C SER A 20 -13.55 6.48 -7.13
N LYS A 21 -12.72 5.85 -7.96
CA LYS A 21 -11.90 4.70 -7.56
C LYS A 21 -10.55 5.14 -6.96
N LEU A 22 -10.43 6.39 -6.51
CA LEU A 22 -9.15 6.95 -6.06
C LEU A 22 -8.61 6.31 -4.78
N LEU A 23 -9.45 5.58 -4.03
CA LEU A 23 -9.07 4.79 -2.85
C LEU A 23 -9.34 3.30 -3.05
N SER A 24 -9.64 2.86 -4.28
CA SER A 24 -9.79 1.44 -4.55
C SER A 24 -8.44 0.72 -4.37
N PRO A 25 -8.43 -0.51 -3.84
CA PRO A 25 -7.24 -1.34 -3.82
C PRO A 25 -6.68 -1.59 -5.22
N GLU A 26 -5.39 -1.92 -5.28
CA GLU A 26 -4.73 -2.29 -6.53
C GLU A 26 -4.11 -3.67 -6.44
N ALA A 27 -4.24 -4.45 -7.52
CA ALA A 27 -3.66 -5.78 -7.61
C ALA A 27 -2.13 -5.72 -7.43
N ALA A 28 -1.61 -6.59 -6.58
CA ALA A 28 -0.20 -6.94 -6.52
C ALA A 28 0.07 -8.05 -7.54
N ASP A 29 1.16 -7.90 -8.29
CA ASP A 29 1.55 -8.88 -9.31
C ASP A 29 2.28 -10.04 -8.65
N ILE A 30 1.65 -11.22 -8.64
CA ILE A 30 2.16 -12.45 -8.03
C ILE A 30 1.77 -13.64 -8.91
N GLU A 31 2.61 -13.95 -9.90
CA GLU A 31 2.31 -14.96 -10.92
C GLU A 31 2.09 -16.37 -10.34
N GLU A 32 2.73 -16.69 -9.21
CA GLU A 32 2.79 -18.05 -8.66
C GLU A 32 1.53 -18.49 -7.90
N LEU A 33 0.61 -17.58 -7.59
CA LEU A 33 -0.55 -17.87 -6.73
C LEU A 33 -1.76 -18.43 -7.47
N GLY A 34 -1.81 -18.33 -8.81
CA GLY A 34 -3.02 -18.66 -9.58
C GLY A 34 -4.23 -17.78 -9.21
N GLY A 35 -4.00 -16.65 -8.53
CA GLY A 35 -4.99 -15.71 -8.02
C GLY A 35 -4.37 -14.33 -7.78
N VAL A 36 -5.17 -13.37 -7.33
CA VAL A 36 -4.73 -11.97 -7.16
C VAL A 36 -4.90 -11.56 -5.69
N ILE A 37 -3.86 -10.99 -5.11
CA ILE A 37 -3.93 -10.28 -3.82
C ILE A 37 -3.90 -8.77 -4.11
N TYR A 38 -4.69 -7.99 -3.37
CA TYR A 38 -4.73 -6.54 -3.55
C TYR A 38 -3.98 -5.84 -2.43
N ALA A 39 -3.38 -4.69 -2.76
CA ALA A 39 -2.77 -3.77 -1.83
C ALA A 39 -3.72 -2.60 -1.56
N ARG A 40 -3.90 -2.27 -0.28
CA ARG A 40 -4.75 -1.16 0.18
C ARG A 40 -4.17 0.19 -0.25
N ARG A 41 -5.01 1.03 -0.84
CA ARG A 41 -4.72 2.46 -1.01
C ARG A 41 -5.30 3.24 0.17
N MET A 42 -4.49 4.09 0.79
CA MET A 42 -4.84 4.81 2.01
C MET A 42 -5.26 6.25 1.71
N SER A 43 -6.24 6.72 2.45
CA SER A 43 -6.50 8.14 2.68
C SER A 43 -5.39 8.76 3.54
N VAL A 44 -5.44 10.09 3.68
CA VAL A 44 -4.47 10.83 4.52
C VAL A 44 -4.53 10.38 5.98
N GLY A 45 -5.74 10.18 6.54
CA GLY A 45 -5.92 9.75 7.93
C GLY A 45 -5.41 8.33 8.17
N GLU A 46 -5.75 7.38 7.29
CA GLU A 46 -5.26 6.00 7.37
C GLU A 46 -3.73 5.93 7.26
N ARG A 47 -3.12 6.81 6.47
CA ARG A 47 -1.66 6.90 6.37
C ARG A 47 -1.03 7.37 7.68
N GLU A 48 -1.64 8.33 8.38
CA GLU A 48 -1.18 8.78 9.70
C GLU A 48 -1.29 7.64 10.73
N GLU A 49 -2.43 6.94 10.75
CA GLU A 49 -2.64 5.77 11.60
C GLU A 49 -1.62 4.66 11.33
N TYR A 50 -1.36 4.37 10.06
CA TYR A 50 -0.34 3.41 9.64
C TYR A 50 1.04 3.78 10.19
N PHE A 51 1.48 5.03 10.03
CA PHE A 51 2.79 5.45 10.53
C PHE A 51 2.88 5.41 12.06
N GLU A 52 1.81 5.76 12.78
CA GLU A 52 1.78 5.64 14.24
C GLU A 52 1.81 4.18 14.70
N ALA A 53 1.16 3.27 13.98
CA ALA A 53 1.27 1.84 14.23
C ALA A 53 2.70 1.35 13.98
N MET A 54 3.28 1.68 12.82
CA MET A 54 4.62 1.22 12.43
C MET A 54 5.76 1.73 13.32
N LYS A 55 5.59 2.87 14.01
CA LYS A 55 6.56 3.36 15.01
C LYS A 55 6.65 2.47 16.26
N LYS A 56 5.58 1.74 16.58
CA LYS A 56 5.48 0.91 17.79
C LYS A 56 5.97 -0.52 17.57
N VAL A 57 6.29 -0.87 16.33
CA VAL A 57 6.71 -2.22 15.95
C VAL A 57 8.20 -2.39 16.27
N GLU A 58 8.50 -3.25 17.24
CA GLU A 58 9.86 -3.70 17.52
C GLU A 58 10.09 -5.05 16.82
N GLY A 59 11.05 -5.11 15.87
CA GLY A 59 11.38 -6.35 15.18
C GLY A 59 10.58 -6.59 13.88
N THR A 60 9.54 -7.43 13.91
CA THR A 60 8.81 -8.05 12.76
C THR A 60 8.02 -7.09 11.86
N GLY A 61 8.61 -5.95 11.48
CA GLY A 61 7.97 -4.88 10.74
C GLY A 61 7.33 -5.29 9.41
N ASN A 62 7.83 -6.34 8.75
CA ASN A 62 7.30 -6.78 7.46
C ASN A 62 5.99 -7.58 7.58
N ALA A 63 5.80 -8.37 8.65
CA ALA A 63 4.57 -9.15 8.83
C ALA A 63 3.40 -8.23 9.18
N GLU A 64 3.61 -7.31 10.13
CA GLU A 64 2.61 -6.33 10.53
C GLU A 64 2.29 -5.33 9.40
N ALA A 65 3.30 -4.90 8.64
CA ALA A 65 3.05 -4.08 7.46
C ALA A 65 2.23 -4.85 6.40
N PHE A 66 2.48 -6.16 6.24
CA PHE A 66 1.77 -6.97 5.27
C PHE A 66 0.29 -7.16 5.65
N VAL A 67 0.00 -7.51 6.91
CA VAL A 67 -1.39 -7.60 7.42
C VAL A 67 -2.18 -6.32 7.14
N ARG A 68 -1.53 -5.16 7.29
CA ARG A 68 -2.15 -3.85 7.04
C ARG A 68 -2.30 -3.51 5.56
N ALA A 69 -1.43 -4.06 4.72
CA ALA A 69 -1.38 -3.79 3.29
C ALA A 69 -2.31 -4.71 2.48
N ALA A 70 -2.43 -5.98 2.87
CA ALA A 70 -3.12 -7.02 2.12
C ALA A 70 -4.64 -6.98 2.32
N VAL A 71 -5.36 -6.80 1.22
CA VAL A 71 -6.82 -6.73 1.18
C VAL A 71 -7.39 -7.54 0.01
N ASP A 72 -8.69 -7.80 0.06
CA ASP A 72 -9.45 -8.34 -1.07
C ASP A 72 -9.73 -7.24 -2.13
N GLU A 73 -10.45 -7.59 -3.21
CA GLU A 73 -10.84 -6.65 -4.27
C GLU A 73 -11.77 -5.51 -3.81
N ASN A 74 -12.43 -5.68 -2.66
CA ASN A 74 -13.35 -4.72 -2.07
C ASN A 74 -12.65 -3.79 -1.06
N GLY A 75 -11.43 -4.12 -0.66
CA GLY A 75 -10.64 -3.40 0.34
C GLY A 75 -10.78 -3.92 1.76
N GLU A 76 -11.44 -5.07 1.94
CA GLU A 76 -11.55 -5.76 3.22
C GLU A 76 -10.23 -6.44 3.57
N ALA A 77 -9.84 -6.39 4.85
CA ALA A 77 -8.58 -6.96 5.30
C ALA A 77 -8.61 -8.49 5.16
N LEU A 78 -7.53 -9.06 4.61
CA LEU A 78 -7.38 -10.53 4.52
C LEU A 78 -6.91 -11.14 5.84
N PHE A 79 -6.24 -10.34 6.66
CA PHE A 79 -5.67 -10.71 7.95
C PHE A 79 -6.00 -9.64 8.98
N ASP A 80 -6.06 -10.01 10.24
CA ASP A 80 -6.15 -9.10 11.37
C ASP A 80 -4.82 -9.02 12.14
N ASP A 81 -4.78 -8.16 13.16
CA ASP A 81 -3.58 -7.92 13.97
C ASP A 81 -3.38 -8.97 15.09
N SER A 82 -4.04 -10.13 15.01
CA SER A 82 -3.88 -11.19 16.00
C SER A 82 -2.51 -11.88 15.87
N ASP A 83 -2.03 -12.44 16.98
CA ASP A 83 -0.81 -13.24 16.98
C ASP A 83 -0.91 -14.45 16.02
N GLU A 84 -2.11 -15.01 15.84
CA GLU A 84 -2.35 -16.13 14.91
C GLU A 84 -2.06 -15.74 13.46
N ASP A 85 -2.66 -14.65 13.00
CA ASP A 85 -2.47 -14.16 11.63
C ASP A 85 -1.04 -13.68 11.40
N LEU A 86 -0.41 -13.08 12.41
CA LEU A 86 0.99 -12.69 12.32
C LEU A 86 1.92 -13.91 12.16
N GLU A 87 1.67 -15.02 12.86
CA GLU A 87 2.44 -16.26 12.68
C GLU A 87 2.18 -16.90 11.31
N ILE A 88 0.94 -16.86 10.81
CA ILE A 88 0.61 -17.30 9.45
C ILE A 88 1.41 -16.48 8.43
N VAL A 89 1.40 -15.15 8.54
CA VAL A 89 2.11 -14.25 7.61
C VAL A 89 3.61 -14.48 7.66
N LYS A 90 4.19 -14.76 8.83
CA LYS A 90 5.62 -15.10 8.97
C LYS A 90 5.99 -16.41 8.26
N SER A 91 5.02 -17.31 8.07
CA SER A 91 5.24 -18.57 7.34
C SER A 91 5.13 -18.41 5.81
N LEU A 92 4.64 -17.28 5.31
CA LEU A 92 4.46 -17.05 3.89
C LEU A 92 5.80 -16.92 3.16
N PRO A 93 5.90 -17.38 1.90
CA PRO A 93 7.02 -17.08 1.02
C PRO A 93 7.31 -15.57 0.97
N PRO A 94 8.59 -15.16 1.13
CA PRO A 94 8.96 -13.76 1.07
C PRO A 94 8.57 -13.06 -0.24
N SER A 95 8.51 -13.78 -1.37
CA SER A 95 8.08 -13.23 -2.66
C SER A 95 6.66 -12.66 -2.62
N ILE A 96 5.74 -13.36 -1.94
CA ILE A 96 4.35 -12.93 -1.79
C ILE A 96 4.28 -11.64 -0.95
N THR A 97 4.94 -11.66 0.21
CA THR A 97 4.89 -10.51 1.13
C THR A 97 5.57 -9.29 0.52
N GLN A 98 6.69 -9.47 -0.18
CA GLN A 98 7.40 -8.40 -0.87
C GLN A 98 6.59 -7.80 -2.02
N ALA A 99 5.90 -8.60 -2.82
CA ALA A 99 5.11 -8.10 -3.94
C ALA A 99 3.96 -7.18 -3.47
N VAL A 100 3.21 -7.61 -2.44
CA VAL A 100 2.13 -6.80 -1.86
C VAL A 100 2.69 -5.53 -1.22
N LEU A 101 3.77 -5.62 -0.44
CA LEU A 101 4.38 -4.47 0.20
C LEU A 101 4.99 -3.48 -0.81
N ALA A 102 5.60 -3.97 -1.89
CA ALA A 102 6.09 -3.13 -2.98
C ALA A 102 4.95 -2.35 -3.62
N LYS A 103 3.84 -3.03 -3.95
CA LYS A 103 2.66 -2.39 -4.51
C LYS A 103 2.05 -1.38 -3.54
N PHE A 104 1.91 -1.75 -2.27
CA PHE A 104 1.41 -0.86 -1.21
C PHE A 104 2.27 0.40 -1.06
N ASN A 105 3.58 0.25 -1.09
CA ASN A 105 4.52 1.36 -0.99
C ASN A 105 4.47 2.29 -2.22
N GLU A 106 4.32 1.71 -3.41
CA GLU A 106 4.18 2.44 -4.67
C GLU A 106 2.92 3.32 -4.66
N ILE A 107 1.75 2.71 -4.44
CA ILE A 107 0.45 3.40 -4.57
C ILE A 107 0.21 4.43 -3.46
N ASN A 108 0.86 4.26 -2.31
CA ASN A 108 0.78 5.19 -1.17
C ASN A 108 1.97 6.14 -1.07
N HIS A 109 2.93 6.06 -2.01
CA HIS A 109 4.14 6.89 -2.05
C HIS A 109 4.90 6.89 -0.72
N LEU A 110 5.08 5.69 -0.14
CA LEU A 110 5.79 5.50 1.13
C LEU A 110 7.31 5.40 0.91
N VAL A 111 7.72 4.98 -0.29
CA VAL A 111 9.13 5.06 -0.72
C VAL A 111 9.35 6.43 -1.36
N ARG A 112 10.24 7.23 -0.76
CA ARG A 112 10.83 8.37 -1.49
C ARG A 112 11.76 7.79 -2.55
N LEU A 113 11.32 7.74 -3.80
CA LEU A 113 12.26 7.84 -4.92
C LEU A 113 12.86 9.24 -4.82
N SER A 114 13.89 9.39 -3.99
CA SER A 114 14.74 10.58 -4.05
C SER A 114 15.39 10.54 -5.43
N PRO A 115 15.26 11.56 -6.30
CA PRO A 115 15.85 11.57 -7.64
C PRO A 115 17.40 11.53 -7.69
N LYS A 116 18.06 11.14 -6.60
CA LYS A 116 19.50 11.17 -6.39
C LYS A 116 20.12 9.83 -5.97
N GLN A 117 19.32 8.77 -5.76
CA GLN A 117 19.87 7.49 -5.30
C GLN A 117 20.18 6.51 -6.45
N ASP A 118 19.68 6.75 -7.66
CA ASP A 118 19.96 5.88 -8.82
C ASP A 118 21.38 6.06 -9.40
N GLU A 119 22.10 7.16 -9.08
CA GLU A 119 23.44 7.41 -9.62
C GLU A 119 24.59 6.87 -8.75
N GLU A 120 24.38 6.66 -7.45
CA GLU A 120 25.47 6.22 -6.55
C GLU A 120 25.67 4.69 -6.56
N ASP A 121 24.63 3.91 -6.84
CA ASP A 121 24.73 2.44 -6.87
C ASP A 121 25.28 1.90 -8.20
N ILE A 122 25.19 2.66 -9.30
CA ILE A 122 25.81 2.30 -10.59
C ILE A 122 27.34 2.56 -10.55
N LYS A 123 27.82 3.48 -9.72
CA LYS A 123 29.26 3.84 -9.64
C LYS A 123 30.06 3.09 -8.58
N LYS A 124 29.43 2.29 -7.70
CA LYS A 124 30.15 1.50 -6.70
C LYS A 124 30.48 0.07 -7.14
N ASN A 125 29.93 -0.38 -8.27
CA ASN A 125 30.21 -1.70 -8.86
C ASN A 125 30.76 -1.62 -10.31
N SER A 126 31.32 -0.48 -10.73
CA SER A 126 32.09 -0.33 -11.98
C SER A 126 33.51 0.12 -11.70
#